data_AF-A0A9E5TGV1-F1
#
_entry.id   AF-A0A9E5TGV1-F1
#
_cell.length_a   1.000
_cell.length_b   1.000
_cell.length_c   1.000
_cell.angle_alpha   90.00
_cell.angle_beta   90.00
_cell.angle_gamma   90.00
#
_symmetry.space_group_name_H-M   'P 1'
#
loop_
_entity.id
_entity.type
_entity.pdbx_description
1 polymer ?
#
loop_
_entity_poly.entity_id
_entity_poly.type
_entity_poly.pdbx_seq_one_letter_code
_entity_poly.pdbx_strand_id
1 'polypeptide(L)'
;ANIVTRRIRRLYQQKMERFEETRAEADRPLQLMITLEEAHKFLNPAVARQTIFGTIAREMRKYNVTLMVIDQRPSGIDPEVMSQLGTRV
;
A
#
# COMPACT_ATOMS: atom_id res chain seq x y z
N ALA A 1 11.52 8.53 -0.13
CA ALA A 1 10.31 7.70 -0.27
C ALA A 1 10.08 6.79 0.95
N ASN A 2 10.93 5.79 1.21
CA ASN A 2 10.70 4.73 2.20
C ASN A 2 10.40 5.17 3.65
N ILE A 3 10.95 6.30 4.12
CA ILE A 3 10.71 6.79 5.49
C ILE A 3 9.26 7.29 5.65
N VAL A 4 8.75 8.04 4.68
CA VAL A 4 7.38 8.56 4.68
C VAL A 4 6.39 7.40 4.62
N THR A 5 6.61 6.42 3.73
CA THR A 5 5.71 5.28 3.59
C THR A 5 5.71 4.38 4.83
N ARG A 6 6.85 4.19 5.50
CA ARG A 6 6.91 3.49 6.80
C ARG A 6 6.12 4.21 7.89
N ARG A 7 6.20 5.54 7.93
CA ARG A 7 5.43 6.36 8.89
C ARG A 7 3.94 6.27 8.61
N ILE A 8 3.53 6.34 7.34
CA ILE A 8 2.12 6.17 6.93
C ILE A 8 1.60 4.81 7.38
N ARG A 9 2.35 3.73 7.12
CA ARG A 9 1.99 2.38 7.57
C ARG A 9 1.69 2.35 9.06
N ARG A 10 2.62 2.82 9.89
CA ARG A 10 2.46 2.83 11.34
C ARG A 10 1.25 3.64 11.79
N LEU A 11 1.07 4.84 11.24
CA LEU A 11 -0.03 5.72 11.62
C LEU A 11 -1.40 5.12 11.26
N TYR A 12 -1.53 4.49 10.09
CA TYR A 12 -2.80 3.90 9.66
C TYR A 12 -3.11 2.59 10.38
N GLN A 13 -2.10 1.81 10.74
CA GLN A 13 -2.26 0.66 11.64
C GLN A 13 -2.81 1.11 13.00
N GLN A 14 -2.16 2.09 13.63
CA GLN A 14 -2.60 2.63 14.93
C GLN A 14 -4.01 3.22 14.89
N LYS A 15 -4.37 3.95 13.82
CA LYS A 15 -5.73 4.48 13.67
C LYS A 15 -6.76 3.36 13.54
N MET A 16 -6.45 2.32 12.77
CA MET A 16 -7.39 1.20 12.61
C MET A 16 -7.52 0.39 13.90
N GLU A 17 -6.41 0.10 14.59
CA GLU A 17 -6.42 -0.55 15.90
C GLU A 17 -7.31 0.22 16.88
N ARG A 18 -7.12 1.54 16.97
CA ARG A 18 -7.96 2.41 17.81
C ARG A 18 -9.43 2.39 17.39
N PHE A 19 -9.74 2.38 16.10
CA PHE A 19 -11.11 2.27 15.62
C PHE A 19 -11.73 0.90 15.95
N GLU A 20 -10.97 -0.19 15.84
CA GLU A 20 -11.44 -1.53 16.19
C GLU A 20 -11.76 -1.66 17.69
N GLU A 21 -10.95 -1.03 18.54
CA GLU A 21 -11.14 -0.95 19.98
C GLU A 21 -12.34 -0.08 20.39
N THR A 22 -12.46 1.12 19.82
CA THR A 22 -13.46 2.12 20.25
C THR A 22 -14.79 1.97 19.52
N ARG A 23 -14.78 1.47 18.29
CA ARG A 23 -15.90 1.49 17.33
C ARG A 23 -16.49 2.89 17.09
N ALA A 24 -15.78 3.95 17.46
CA ALA A 24 -16.23 5.33 17.30
C ALA A 24 -15.98 5.82 15.88
N GLU A 25 -17.00 6.34 15.19
CA GLU A 25 -16.85 6.81 13.80
C GLU A 25 -15.76 7.90 13.66
N ALA A 26 -15.55 8.70 14.71
CA ALA A 26 -14.50 9.72 14.75
C ALA A 26 -13.07 9.15 14.66
N ASP A 27 -12.87 7.88 15.07
CA ASP A 27 -11.58 7.21 15.03
C ASP A 27 -11.39 6.42 13.71
N ARG A 28 -12.43 6.31 12.87
CA ARG A 28 -12.38 5.55 11.61
C ARG A 28 -11.31 6.11 10.66
N PRO A 29 -10.36 5.28 10.19
CA PRO A 29 -9.36 5.75 9.23
C PRO A 29 -10.01 6.14 7.90
N LEU A 30 -9.74 7.35 7.43
CA LEU A 30 -10.10 7.78 6.08
C LEU A 30 -9.38 6.94 5.04
N GLN A 31 -9.92 6.85 3.83
CA GLN A 31 -9.22 6.17 2.74
C GLN A 31 -8.00 6.99 2.30
N LEU A 32 -6.84 6.33 2.22
CA LEU A 32 -5.61 6.88 1.66
C LEU A 32 -5.23 6.13 0.39
N MET A 33 -5.06 6.87 -0.69
CA MET A 33 -4.48 6.36 -1.93
C MET A 33 -3.06 6.89 -2.06
N ILE A 34 -2.09 5.99 -2.23
CA ILE A 34 -0.70 6.33 -2.50
C ILE A 34 -0.42 5.98 -3.96
N THR A 35 -0.09 6.99 -4.76
CA THR A 35 0.27 6.78 -6.16
C THR A 35 1.78 6.59 -6.31
N LEU A 36 2.17 5.55 -7.05
CA LEU A 36 3.55 5.25 -7.41
C LEU A 36 3.72 5.36 -8.91
N GLU A 37 4.43 6.39 -9.33
CA GLU A 37 4.96 6.55 -10.69
C GLU A 37 6.21 5.67 -10.86
N GLU A 38 6.36 5.06 -12.04
CA GLU A 38 7.45 4.13 -12.37
C GLU A 38 7.63 3.04 -11.31
N ALA A 39 6.50 2.47 -10.87
CA ALA A 39 6.45 1.49 -9.80
C ALA A 39 7.35 0.25 -9.98
N HIS A 40 7.77 -0.11 -11.18
CA HIS A 40 8.73 -1.20 -11.45
C HIS A 40 10.08 -0.97 -10.75
N LYS A 41 10.44 0.29 -10.46
CA LYS A 41 11.62 0.61 -9.65
C LYS A 41 11.50 0.14 -8.20
N PHE A 42 10.29 -0.01 -7.68
CA PHE A 42 10.01 -0.31 -6.27
C PHE A 42 9.35 -1.67 -6.05
N LEU A 43 8.68 -2.20 -7.07
CA LEU A 43 7.84 -3.39 -7.03
C LEU A 43 8.34 -4.50 -7.95
N ASN A 44 9.60 -4.48 -8.41
CA ASN A 44 10.14 -5.61 -9.15
C ASN A 44 10.28 -6.87 -8.27
N PRO A 45 10.25 -8.08 -8.87
CA PRO A 45 10.26 -9.34 -8.12
C PRO A 45 11.43 -9.50 -7.13
N ALA A 46 12.59 -8.92 -7.42
CA ALA A 46 13.77 -9.06 -6.59
C ALA A 46 13.66 -8.27 -5.26
N VAL A 47 12.89 -7.18 -5.24
CA VAL A 47 12.82 -6.27 -4.09
C VAL A 47 11.43 -6.18 -3.46
N ALA A 48 10.35 -6.43 -4.21
CA ALA A 48 8.98 -6.20 -3.78
C ALA A 48 8.67 -6.85 -2.41
N ARG A 49 9.13 -8.10 -2.20
CA ARG A 49 8.91 -8.81 -0.94
C ARG A 49 9.61 -8.22 0.27
N GLN A 50 10.68 -7.46 0.06
CA GLN A 50 11.53 -6.89 1.12
C GLN A 50 11.29 -5.39 1.33
N THR A 51 10.59 -4.72 0.41
CA THR A 51 10.32 -3.28 0.52
C THR A 51 9.00 -2.96 1.21
N ILE A 52 8.94 -1.77 1.79
CA ILE A 52 7.71 -1.23 2.37
C ILE A 52 6.59 -1.12 1.33
N PHE A 53 6.90 -0.91 0.06
CA PHE A 53 5.90 -0.78 -0.99
C PHE A 53 5.22 -2.12 -1.29
N GLY A 54 5.96 -3.23 -1.35
CA GLY A 54 5.32 -4.54 -1.48
C GLY A 54 4.59 -4.98 -0.21
N THR A 55 5.02 -4.56 0.98
CA THR A 55 4.20 -4.69 2.20
C THR A 55 2.89 -3.91 2.07
N ILE A 56 2.93 -2.66 1.62
CA ILE A 56 1.72 -1.85 1.47
C ILE A 56 0.77 -2.47 0.44
N ALA A 57 1.28 -2.93 -0.69
CA ALA A 57 0.49 -3.56 -1.74
C ALA A 57 -0.31 -4.77 -1.26
N ARG A 58 0.27 -5.56 -0.34
CA ARG A 58 -0.30 -6.84 0.11
C ARG A 58 -1.11 -6.71 1.39
N GLU A 59 -0.67 -5.88 2.32
CA GLU A 59 -1.21 -5.90 3.68
C GLU A 59 -2.11 -4.70 3.97
N MET A 60 -1.92 -3.56 3.31
CA MET A 60 -2.46 -2.32 3.85
C MET A 60 -3.91 -2.02 3.45
N ARG A 61 -4.50 -2.83 2.57
CA ARG A 61 -5.92 -2.75 2.19
C ARG A 61 -6.84 -2.84 3.42
N LYS A 62 -6.50 -3.65 4.43
CA LYS A 62 -7.26 -3.76 5.69
C LYS A 62 -7.18 -2.50 6.57
N TYR A 63 -6.22 -1.62 6.30
CA TYR A 63 -6.01 -0.37 7.04
C TYR A 63 -6.45 0.85 6.22
N ASN A 64 -7.32 0.69 5.23
CA ASN A 64 -7.80 1.74 4.33
C ASN A 64 -6.71 2.46 3.53
N VAL A 65 -5.54 1.84 3.35
CA VAL A 65 -4.48 2.35 2.49
C VAL A 65 -4.38 1.49 1.23
N THR A 66 -4.40 2.15 0.09
CA THR A 66 -4.34 1.51 -1.24
C THR A 66 -3.18 2.08 -2.05
N LEU A 67 -2.59 1.24 -2.92
CA LEU A 67 -1.61 1.69 -3.91
C LEU A 67 -2.27 1.84 -5.27
N MET A 68 -2.05 2.99 -5.89
CA MET A 68 -2.28 3.20 -7.31
C MET A 68 -0.93 3.12 -8.01
N VAL A 69 -0.80 2.22 -8.97
CA VAL A 69 0.46 2.00 -9.69
C VAL A 69 0.32 2.56 -11.08
N ILE A 70 1.25 3.42 -11.47
CA ILE A 70 1.36 4.00 -12.80
C ILE A 70 2.71 3.56 -13.36
N ASP A 71 2.67 2.72 -14.38
CA ASP A 71 3.87 2.16 -14.97
C ASP A 71 3.65 1.72 -16.43
N GLN A 72 4.62 2.02 -17.28
CA GLN A 72 4.69 1.64 -18.69
C GLN A 72 5.33 0.25 -18.91
N ARG A 73 5.87 -0.38 -17.85
CA ARG A 73 6.53 -1.69 -17.85
C ARG A 73 5.81 -2.66 -16.89
N PRO A 74 4.59 -3.11 -17.23
CA PRO A 74 3.82 -4.02 -16.37
C PRO A 74 4.54 -5.35 -16.09
N SER A 75 5.37 -5.84 -17.02
CA SER A 75 6.21 -7.03 -16.81
C SER A 75 7.32 -6.86 -15.78
N GLY A 76 7.66 -5.61 -15.42
CA GLY A 76 8.64 -5.28 -14.40
C GLY A 76 8.09 -5.31 -12.97
N ILE A 77 6.79 -5.61 -12.80
CA ILE A 77 6.12 -5.66 -11.50
C ILE A 77 6.03 -7.12 -11.02
N ASP A 78 6.22 -7.34 -9.73
CA ASP A 78 6.05 -8.64 -9.08
C ASP A 78 4.63 -9.19 -9.33
N PRO A 79 4.47 -10.43 -9.85
CA PRO A 79 3.18 -11.01 -10.15
C PRO A 79 2.22 -11.09 -8.96
N GLU A 80 2.75 -11.31 -7.75
CA GLU A 80 1.98 -11.34 -6.50
C GLU A 80 1.39 -9.95 -6.24
N VAL A 81 2.22 -8.90 -6.36
CA VAL A 81 1.75 -7.51 -6.22
C VAL A 81 0.75 -7.15 -7.32
N MET A 82 1.03 -7.55 -8.56
CA MET A 82 0.15 -7.30 -9.70
C MET A 82 -1.24 -7.94 -9.52
N SER A 83 -1.32 -9.08 -8.84
CA SER A 83 -2.60 -9.73 -8.50
C SER A 83 -3.44 -8.94 -7.50
N GLN A 84 -2.80 -8.09 -6.68
CA GLN A 84 -3.47 -7.25 -5.67
C GLN A 84 -3.95 -5.90 -6.24
N LEU A 85 -3.45 -5.51 -7.42
CA LEU A 85 -3.85 -4.29 -8.12
C LEU A 85 -5.11 -4.57 -8.94
N GLY A 86 -6.27 -4.47 -8.28
CA GLY A 86 -7.57 -4.92 -8.79
C GLY A 86 -8.17 -4.11 -9.94
N THR A 87 -7.51 -3.05 -10.44
CA THR A 87 -8.02 -2.23 -11.54
C THR A 87 -6.89 -1.82 -12.46
N ARG A 88 -7.05 -2.12 -13.76
CA ARG A 88 -6.14 -1.72 -14.84
C ARG A 88 -6.92 -0.76 -15.73
N VAL A 89 -6.32 0.38 -16.04
CA VAL A 89 -6.87 1.43 -16.92
C VAL A 89 -5.91 1.61 -18.07
#